data_AF-A0A1V4U1W1-F1
#
_entry.id   AF-A0A1V4U1W1-F1
#
_cell.length_a   1.000
_cell.length_b   1.000
_cell.length_c   1.000
_cell.angle_alpha   90.00
_cell.angle_beta   90.00
_cell.angle_gamma   90.00
#
_symmetry.space_group_name_H-M   'P 1'
#
loop_
_entity.id
_entity.type
_entity.pdbx_description
1 polymer ?
#
loop_
_entity_poly.entity_id
_entity_poly.type
_entity_poly.pdbx_seq_one_letter_code
_entity_poly.pdbx_strand_id
1 'polypeptide(L)'
;MTEKSFMAGFGGQGIISMGQLWVYCGMKEGLEVTMFPFYGAEKRGGIARAGCVVSTAEIASPLVTTPDSAVVMNEDSLPLCEGIVKQGGTLLINSSLVKTETKRKDCKVVKVPCNEIAEKIGDGKIANMVMMGALSKVTGAVKLDKLEPVLKSFFPPSKHRFIEMNLKAIALIFQKQAYTPTYAKKFYDKGQWGMKPKKGALVFFAWGTGTGRWKGIQHVGIVEAVNADGSFITIEGNVSNQVKRIRRSMTYVAGFGYPAYAVPVPVPVTPPVPARVPFPLPMYHVFGNDPYRKPRIHNGSNSLQDKAHVKMIQTKVGAYPDGIFGPLTKGKVIAFQKKVRVEADGLVGPITWSKLF
;
A
#
# COMPACT_ATOMS: atom_id res chain seq x y z
N MET A 1 0.53 -22.80 9.78
CA MET A 1 0.82 -22.68 8.33
C MET A 1 2.30 -22.90 8.13
N THR A 2 2.69 -23.67 7.12
CA THR A 2 4.09 -23.88 6.72
C THR A 2 4.17 -23.71 5.21
N GLU A 3 5.07 -22.86 4.74
CA GLU A 3 5.35 -22.62 3.32
C GLU A 3 6.83 -22.91 3.06
N LYS A 4 7.09 -23.81 2.10
CA LYS A 4 8.41 -24.13 1.57
C LYS A 4 8.57 -23.48 0.21
N SER A 5 9.41 -22.45 0.12
CA SER A 5 9.71 -21.77 -1.14
C SER A 5 11.10 -22.17 -1.64
N PHE A 6 11.22 -22.47 -2.93
CA PHE A 6 12.51 -22.70 -3.59
C PHE A 6 12.77 -21.62 -4.62
N MET A 7 13.85 -20.87 -4.47
CA MET A 7 14.19 -19.75 -5.34
C MET A 7 15.41 -20.11 -6.18
N ALA A 8 15.34 -19.91 -7.49
CA ALA A 8 16.42 -20.31 -8.41
C ALA A 8 16.67 -19.26 -9.50
N GLY A 9 17.94 -19.07 -9.83
CA GLY A 9 18.42 -18.13 -10.83
C GLY A 9 19.93 -18.19 -11.00
N PHE A 10 20.48 -17.17 -11.64
CA PHE A 10 21.92 -16.94 -11.74
C PHE A 10 22.44 -15.95 -10.70
N GLY A 11 23.72 -16.07 -10.37
CA GLY A 11 24.46 -15.09 -9.59
C GLY A 11 24.34 -13.70 -10.20
N GLY A 12 23.97 -12.71 -9.37
CA GLY A 12 23.68 -11.34 -9.81
C GLY A 12 22.18 -11.04 -9.98
N GLN A 13 21.31 -12.04 -10.06
CA GLN A 13 19.85 -11.83 -10.08
C GLN A 13 19.23 -11.65 -8.68
N GLY A 14 20.04 -11.59 -7.62
CA GLY A 14 19.56 -11.33 -6.27
C GLY A 14 18.80 -12.50 -5.62
N ILE A 15 19.09 -13.75 -5.98
CA ILE A 15 18.42 -14.94 -5.42
C ILE A 15 18.69 -15.08 -3.92
N ILE A 16 19.96 -14.97 -3.51
CA ILE A 16 20.35 -15.09 -2.11
C ILE A 16 19.78 -13.93 -1.27
N SER A 17 19.89 -12.70 -1.77
CA SER A 17 19.33 -11.53 -1.08
C SER A 17 17.81 -11.60 -0.98
N MET A 18 17.12 -12.10 -2.01
CA MET A 18 15.67 -12.33 -1.97
C MET A 18 15.30 -13.34 -0.89
N GLY A 19 16.01 -14.48 -0.81
CA GLY A 19 15.77 -15.47 0.24
C GLY A 19 16.04 -14.93 1.65
N GLN A 20 17.12 -14.16 1.83
CA GLN A 20 17.45 -13.52 3.12
C GLN A 20 16.37 -12.52 3.55
N LEU A 21 15.96 -11.64 2.63
CA LEU A 21 14.91 -10.66 2.90
C LEU A 21 13.57 -11.34 3.19
N TRP A 22 13.24 -12.41 2.48
CA TRP A 22 12.03 -13.21 2.71
C TRP A 22 11.97 -13.75 4.14
N VAL A 23 13.04 -14.41 4.60
CA VAL A 23 13.08 -14.94 5.97
C VAL A 23 13.17 -13.84 7.03
N TYR A 24 13.87 -12.73 6.77
CA TYR A 24 13.92 -11.60 7.71
C TYR A 24 12.55 -10.92 7.88
N CYS A 25 11.76 -10.81 6.81
CA CYS A 25 10.36 -10.38 6.92
C CYS A 25 9.54 -11.36 7.76
N GLY A 26 9.69 -12.68 7.52
CA GLY A 26 9.04 -13.71 8.34
C GLY A 26 9.40 -13.62 9.83
N MET A 27 10.68 -13.37 10.16
CA MET A 27 11.11 -13.14 11.54
C MET A 27 10.44 -11.91 12.17
N LYS A 28 10.25 -10.83 11.40
CA LYS A 28 9.55 -9.62 11.88
C LYS A 28 8.04 -9.82 12.08
N GLU A 29 7.49 -10.90 11.55
CA GLU A 29 6.13 -11.35 11.83
C GLU A 29 6.06 -12.34 13.01
N GLY A 30 7.19 -12.78 13.56
CA GLY A 30 7.24 -13.79 14.62
C GLY A 30 7.05 -15.21 14.10
N LEU A 31 7.36 -15.47 12.83
CA LEU A 31 7.34 -16.79 12.23
C LEU A 31 8.67 -17.52 12.45
N GLU A 32 8.61 -18.84 12.54
CA GLU A 32 9.77 -19.71 12.46
C GLU A 32 10.28 -19.70 11.01
N VAL A 33 11.58 -19.52 10.83
CA VAL A 33 12.17 -19.45 9.50
C VAL A 33 13.49 -20.20 9.40
N THR A 34 13.73 -20.78 8.23
CA THR A 34 15.05 -21.29 7.85
C THR A 34 15.35 -20.92 6.41
N MET A 35 16.61 -20.62 6.12
CA MET A 35 17.10 -20.43 4.75
C MET A 35 18.31 -21.31 4.52
N PHE A 36 18.32 -22.05 3.42
CA PHE A 36 19.45 -22.83 2.95
C PHE A 36 19.90 -22.30 1.57
N PRO A 37 20.95 -21.46 1.51
CA PRO A 37 21.49 -20.97 0.25
C PRO A 37 22.36 -22.03 -0.44
N PHE A 38 22.37 -22.01 -1.76
CA PHE A 38 23.30 -22.78 -2.59
C PHE A 38 23.86 -21.87 -3.69
N TYR A 39 25.17 -21.90 -3.87
CA TYR A 39 25.88 -21.21 -4.94
C TYR A 39 26.86 -22.17 -5.59
N GLY A 40 26.90 -22.17 -6.92
CA GLY A 40 27.89 -22.92 -7.69
C GLY A 40 29.31 -22.40 -7.43
N ALA A 41 30.32 -23.22 -7.74
CA ALA A 41 31.73 -22.87 -7.58
C ALA A 41 32.19 -21.69 -8.48
N GLU A 42 31.35 -21.28 -9.43
CA GLU A 42 31.62 -20.23 -10.42
C GLU A 42 31.45 -18.83 -9.80
N LYS A 43 32.49 -17.99 -9.89
CA LYS A 43 32.52 -16.66 -9.24
C LYS A 43 31.53 -15.63 -9.83
N ARG A 44 31.00 -15.83 -11.05
CA ARG A 44 30.05 -14.91 -11.71
C ARG A 44 29.13 -15.65 -12.68
N GLY A 45 27.83 -15.31 -12.68
CA GLY A 45 26.84 -15.91 -13.59
C GLY A 45 26.45 -17.36 -13.27
N GLY A 46 27.15 -18.01 -12.34
CA GLY A 46 26.84 -19.38 -11.94
C GLY A 46 25.51 -19.53 -11.21
N ILE A 47 25.13 -20.78 -10.97
CA ILE A 47 23.86 -21.16 -10.35
C ILE A 47 23.75 -20.55 -8.94
N ALA A 48 22.62 -19.89 -8.66
CA ALA A 48 22.26 -19.41 -7.33
C ALA A 48 20.86 -19.92 -6.96
N ARG A 49 20.75 -20.55 -5.79
CA ARG A 49 19.50 -21.12 -5.28
C ARG A 49 19.34 -20.82 -3.80
N ALA A 50 18.09 -20.77 -3.33
CA ALA A 50 17.77 -20.64 -1.92
C ALA A 50 16.49 -21.42 -1.59
N GLY A 51 16.59 -22.42 -0.72
CA GLY A 51 15.44 -23.03 -0.08
C GLY A 51 15.06 -22.21 1.15
N CYS A 52 13.81 -21.78 1.26
CA CYS A 52 13.29 -21.06 2.41
C CYS A 52 12.10 -21.82 2.99
N VAL A 53 12.06 -21.99 4.31
CA VAL A 53 10.90 -22.49 5.03
C VAL A 53 10.43 -21.37 5.94
N VAL A 54 9.14 -21.08 5.91
CA VAL A 54 8.47 -20.15 6.81
C VAL A 54 7.31 -20.90 7.45
N SER A 55 7.20 -20.87 8.78
CA SER A 55 6.17 -21.60 9.50
C SER A 55 5.66 -20.87 10.73
N THR A 56 4.43 -21.17 11.12
CA THR A 56 3.86 -20.81 12.42
C THR A 56 4.15 -21.84 13.51
N ALA A 57 4.92 -22.89 13.19
CA ALA A 57 5.32 -23.96 14.09
C ALA A 57 6.81 -24.26 13.89
N GLU A 58 7.40 -24.99 14.83
CA GLU A 58 8.82 -25.35 14.79
C GLU A 58 9.20 -26.06 13.48
N ILE A 59 10.37 -25.69 12.95
CA ILE A 59 10.89 -26.24 11.69
C ILE A 59 11.86 -27.39 12.00
N ALA A 60 11.42 -28.62 11.72
CA ALA A 60 12.23 -29.81 11.95
C ALA A 60 13.42 -29.97 10.98
N SER A 61 13.35 -29.37 9.78
CA SER A 61 14.43 -29.46 8.79
C SER A 61 14.46 -28.21 7.89
N PRO A 62 15.65 -27.64 7.63
CA PRO A 62 15.82 -26.51 6.74
C PRO A 62 15.82 -26.89 5.25
N LEU A 63 15.82 -28.19 4.93
CA LEU A 63 15.95 -28.66 3.56
C LEU A 63 14.61 -28.58 2.80
N VAL A 64 14.64 -28.00 1.60
CA VAL A 64 13.49 -27.89 0.70
C VAL A 64 13.69 -28.83 -0.49
N THR A 65 13.20 -30.07 -0.36
CA THR A 65 13.21 -31.08 -1.43
C THR A 65 11.97 -30.99 -2.33
N THR A 66 10.82 -30.66 -1.75
CA THR A 66 9.54 -30.53 -2.46
C THR A 66 8.85 -29.23 -2.02
N PRO A 67 9.10 -28.10 -2.72
CA PRO A 67 8.53 -26.81 -2.35
C PRO A 67 7.04 -26.70 -2.69
N ASP A 68 6.35 -25.90 -1.87
CA ASP A 68 4.98 -25.41 -2.13
C ASP A 68 4.97 -24.36 -3.25
N SER A 69 6.01 -23.52 -3.29
CA SER A 69 6.23 -22.52 -4.32
C SER A 69 7.66 -22.53 -4.85
N ALA A 70 7.82 -22.45 -6.17
CA ALA A 70 9.13 -22.35 -6.82
C ALA A 70 9.22 -21.06 -7.64
N VAL A 71 10.27 -20.28 -7.40
CA VAL A 71 10.58 -19.02 -8.08
C VAL A 71 11.68 -19.26 -9.12
N VAL A 72 11.38 -18.92 -10.37
CA VAL A 72 12.24 -19.13 -11.54
C VAL A 72 12.63 -17.77 -12.13
N MET A 73 13.89 -17.37 -11.96
CA MET A 73 14.39 -16.06 -12.41
C MET A 73 15.13 -16.09 -13.76
N ASN A 74 15.44 -17.27 -14.30
CA ASN A 74 16.10 -17.48 -15.59
C ASN A 74 15.63 -18.79 -16.25
N GLU A 75 15.90 -18.92 -17.55
CA GLU A 75 15.47 -20.06 -18.38
C GLU A 75 15.95 -21.41 -17.80
N ASP A 76 17.23 -21.50 -17.45
CA ASP A 76 17.89 -22.72 -17.00
C ASP A 76 17.37 -23.26 -15.66
N SER A 77 16.74 -22.42 -14.84
CA SER A 77 16.15 -22.87 -13.57
C SER A 77 14.78 -23.52 -13.74
N LEU A 78 14.11 -23.33 -14.88
CA LEU A 78 12.75 -23.83 -15.09
C LEU A 78 12.67 -25.37 -14.95
N PRO A 79 13.49 -26.19 -15.65
CA PRO A 79 13.37 -27.65 -15.56
C PRO A 79 13.59 -28.19 -14.14
N LEU A 80 14.51 -27.59 -13.39
CA LEU A 80 14.74 -27.95 -11.99
C LEU A 80 13.50 -27.66 -11.14
N CYS A 81 12.98 -26.43 -11.23
CA CYS A 81 11.83 -26.02 -10.44
C CYS A 81 10.58 -26.86 -10.79
N GLU A 82 10.39 -27.20 -12.06
CA GLU A 82 9.35 -28.14 -12.50
C GLU A 82 9.54 -29.53 -11.92
N GLY A 83 10.78 -30.01 -11.80
CA GLY A 83 11.07 -31.34 -11.29
C GLY A 83 10.82 -31.51 -9.79
N ILE A 84 10.91 -30.43 -9.01
CA ILE A 84 10.83 -30.51 -7.54
C ILE A 84 9.53 -29.94 -6.96
N VAL A 85 8.86 -29.00 -7.64
CA VAL A 85 7.64 -28.38 -7.12
C VAL A 85 6.55 -29.42 -6.89
N LYS A 86 5.89 -29.34 -5.73
CA LYS A 86 4.80 -30.26 -5.38
C LYS A 86 3.68 -30.20 -6.41
N GLN A 87 2.93 -31.29 -6.55
CA GLN A 87 1.68 -31.30 -7.30
C GLN A 87 0.70 -30.26 -6.74
N GLY A 88 0.06 -29.46 -7.60
CA GLY A 88 -0.77 -28.34 -7.19
C GLY A 88 0.00 -27.14 -6.64
N GLY A 89 1.34 -27.20 -6.61
CA GLY A 89 2.21 -26.12 -6.16
C GLY A 89 2.23 -24.95 -7.14
N THR A 90 2.92 -23.87 -6.76
CA THR A 90 2.98 -22.64 -7.56
C THR A 90 4.35 -22.47 -8.21
N LEU A 91 4.39 -22.27 -9.53
CA LEU A 91 5.56 -21.81 -10.27
C LEU A 91 5.44 -20.31 -10.54
N LEU A 92 6.31 -19.50 -9.93
CA LEU A 92 6.43 -18.07 -10.20
C LEU A 92 7.60 -17.84 -11.15
N ILE A 93 7.31 -17.37 -12.36
CA ILE A 93 8.26 -17.32 -13.47
C ILE A 93 8.50 -15.86 -13.87
N ASN A 94 9.78 -15.46 -13.92
CA ASN A 94 10.16 -14.17 -14.50
C ASN A 94 9.98 -14.21 -16.02
N SER A 95 8.83 -13.77 -16.51
CA SER A 95 8.48 -13.81 -17.94
C SER A 95 9.30 -12.85 -18.81
N SER A 96 10.02 -11.92 -18.18
CA SER A 96 10.96 -11.06 -18.90
C SER A 96 12.10 -11.87 -19.50
N LEU A 97 12.59 -12.86 -18.76
CA LEU A 97 13.77 -13.66 -19.12
C LEU A 97 13.44 -15.09 -19.52
N VAL A 98 12.36 -15.66 -18.97
CA VAL A 98 11.93 -17.03 -19.29
C VAL A 98 10.87 -17.01 -20.37
N LYS A 99 11.18 -17.60 -21.52
CA LYS A 99 10.26 -17.65 -22.68
C LYS A 99 9.65 -19.03 -22.87
N THR A 100 10.27 -20.09 -22.36
CA THR A 100 9.69 -21.44 -22.43
C THR A 100 8.46 -21.57 -21.54
N GLU A 101 7.46 -22.27 -22.05
CA GLU A 101 6.27 -22.65 -21.29
C GLU A 101 6.55 -23.86 -20.39
N THR A 102 5.88 -23.92 -19.25
CA THR A 102 6.00 -25.08 -18.38
C THR A 102 5.37 -26.34 -19.02
N LYS A 103 6.04 -27.48 -18.81
CA LYS A 103 5.55 -28.82 -19.16
C LYS A 103 4.52 -29.33 -18.15
N ARG A 104 4.56 -28.85 -16.91
CA ARG A 104 3.62 -29.23 -15.85
C ARG A 104 2.24 -28.62 -16.11
N LYS A 105 1.19 -29.44 -16.03
CA LYS A 105 -0.21 -29.00 -16.19
C LYS A 105 -0.98 -28.98 -14.87
N ASP A 106 -0.38 -29.54 -13.83
CA ASP A 106 -0.93 -29.69 -12.48
C ASP A 106 -0.47 -28.59 -11.51
N CYS A 107 0.39 -27.67 -11.96
CA CYS A 107 0.89 -26.55 -11.16
C CYS A 107 0.15 -25.25 -11.49
N LYS A 108 0.01 -24.38 -10.49
CA LYS A 108 -0.41 -23.00 -10.69
C LYS A 108 0.77 -22.19 -11.24
N VAL A 109 0.64 -21.66 -12.45
CA VAL A 109 1.70 -20.87 -13.09
C VAL A 109 1.40 -19.38 -12.97
N VAL A 110 2.35 -18.62 -12.43
CA VAL A 110 2.27 -17.16 -12.31
C VAL A 110 3.45 -16.54 -13.04
N LYS A 111 3.16 -15.86 -14.15
CA LYS A 111 4.17 -15.13 -14.92
C LYS A 111 4.26 -13.68 -14.45
N VAL A 112 5.47 -13.23 -14.16
CA VAL A 112 5.75 -11.88 -13.64
C VAL A 112 6.77 -11.20 -14.55
N PRO A 113 6.44 -10.07 -15.19
CA PRO A 113 7.38 -9.31 -16.01
C PRO A 113 8.31 -8.49 -15.10
N CYS A 114 9.24 -9.16 -14.42
CA CYS A 114 10.05 -8.55 -13.36
C CYS A 114 10.96 -7.43 -13.89
N ASN A 115 11.61 -7.63 -15.03
CA ASN A 115 12.54 -6.66 -15.57
C ASN A 115 11.82 -5.42 -16.11
N GLU A 116 10.70 -5.58 -16.82
CA GLU A 116 9.92 -4.44 -17.32
C GLU A 116 9.35 -3.61 -16.18
N ILE A 117 8.98 -4.23 -15.05
CA ILE A 117 8.57 -3.50 -13.85
C ILE A 117 9.78 -2.80 -13.20
N ALA A 118 10.93 -3.48 -13.10
CA ALA A 118 12.16 -2.92 -12.52
C ALA A 118 12.68 -1.71 -13.32
N GLU A 119 12.67 -1.80 -14.65
CA GLU A 119 13.04 -0.72 -15.57
C GLU A 119 12.15 0.51 -15.41
N LYS A 120 10.83 0.33 -15.23
CA LYS A 120 9.91 1.45 -14.96
C LYS A 120 10.22 2.19 -13.65
N ILE A 121 10.89 1.55 -12.70
CA ILE A 121 11.32 2.16 -11.45
C ILE A 121 12.69 2.84 -11.59
N GLY A 122 13.45 2.48 -12.64
CA GLY A 122 14.73 3.09 -12.99
C GLY A 122 15.96 2.23 -12.71
N ASP A 123 15.82 0.96 -12.28
CA ASP A 123 16.96 0.06 -12.09
C ASP A 123 16.56 -1.41 -12.35
N GLY A 124 17.17 -2.06 -13.34
CA GLY A 124 16.90 -3.48 -13.63
C GLY A 124 17.33 -4.42 -12.49
N LYS A 125 18.22 -3.98 -11.58
CA LYS A 125 18.76 -4.82 -10.49
C LYS A 125 17.75 -5.15 -9.40
N ILE A 126 16.59 -4.49 -9.37
CA ILE A 126 15.54 -4.76 -8.37
C ILE A 126 14.46 -5.75 -8.85
N ALA A 127 14.71 -6.47 -9.96
CA ALA A 127 13.79 -7.50 -10.47
C ALA A 127 13.45 -8.57 -9.42
N ASN A 128 14.40 -8.92 -8.55
CA ASN A 128 14.18 -9.83 -7.44
C ASN A 128 13.13 -9.32 -6.43
N MET A 129 13.06 -8.01 -6.18
CA MET A 129 12.06 -7.43 -5.28
C MET A 129 10.66 -7.47 -5.88
N VAL A 130 10.55 -7.29 -7.19
CA VAL A 130 9.29 -7.46 -7.93
C VAL A 130 8.79 -8.90 -7.77
N MET A 131 9.69 -9.87 -7.96
CA MET A 131 9.35 -11.29 -7.78
C MET A 131 8.98 -11.62 -6.33
N MET A 132 9.72 -11.10 -5.35
CA MET A 132 9.40 -11.29 -3.92
C MET A 132 8.02 -10.73 -3.56
N GLY A 133 7.65 -9.56 -4.11
CA GLY A 133 6.31 -9.01 -3.97
C GLY A 133 5.24 -9.93 -4.56
N ALA A 134 5.51 -10.53 -5.71
CA ALA A 134 4.58 -11.48 -6.34
C ALA A 134 4.45 -12.77 -5.52
N LEU A 135 5.55 -13.29 -4.98
CA LEU A 135 5.57 -14.44 -4.08
C LEU A 135 4.68 -14.18 -2.86
N SER A 136 4.91 -13.08 -2.13
CA SER A 136 4.09 -12.64 -1.00
C SER A 136 2.61 -12.56 -1.34
N LYS A 137 2.27 -11.93 -2.48
CA LYS A 137 0.88 -11.75 -2.90
C LYS A 137 0.19 -13.07 -3.24
N VAL A 138 0.92 -14.02 -3.83
CA VAL A 138 0.35 -15.30 -4.30
C VAL A 138 0.23 -16.33 -3.18
N THR A 139 1.23 -16.42 -2.31
CA THR A 139 1.26 -17.41 -1.22
C THR A 139 0.60 -16.89 0.05
N GLY A 140 0.69 -15.58 0.32
CA GLY A 140 0.28 -14.99 1.60
C GLY A 140 1.13 -15.44 2.79
N ALA A 141 2.25 -16.12 2.54
CA ALA A 141 3.06 -16.76 3.59
C ALA A 141 3.89 -15.76 4.41
N VAL A 142 4.33 -14.68 3.78
CA VAL A 142 5.06 -13.57 4.42
C VAL A 142 4.45 -12.25 3.94
N LYS A 143 4.10 -11.39 4.89
CA LYS A 143 3.70 -10.00 4.68
C LYS A 143 4.93 -9.12 4.53
N LEU A 144 4.77 -8.11 3.68
CA LEU A 144 5.84 -7.17 3.33
C LEU A 144 5.56 -5.75 3.87
N ASP A 145 4.66 -5.64 4.84
CA ASP A 145 4.27 -4.38 5.51
C ASP A 145 5.42 -3.81 6.37
N LYS A 146 6.25 -4.67 6.95
CA LYS A 146 7.44 -4.31 7.72
C LYS A 146 8.74 -4.36 6.92
N LEU A 147 8.68 -4.26 5.59
CA LEU A 147 9.87 -4.39 4.74
C LEU A 147 10.87 -3.23 4.93
N GLU A 148 10.42 -1.99 5.14
CA GLU A 148 11.32 -0.84 5.31
C GLU A 148 12.34 -1.02 6.46
N PRO A 149 11.93 -1.34 7.70
CA PRO A 149 12.90 -1.58 8.78
C PRO A 149 13.80 -2.79 8.50
N VAL A 150 13.29 -3.84 7.83
CA VAL A 150 14.13 -4.98 7.40
C VAL A 150 15.22 -4.51 6.44
N LEU A 151 14.88 -3.70 5.43
CA LEU A 151 15.84 -3.16 4.47
C LEU A 151 16.87 -2.23 5.13
N LYS A 152 16.47 -1.43 6.14
CA LYS A 152 17.41 -0.60 6.92
C LYS A 152 18.42 -1.42 7.69
N SER A 153 18.02 -2.57 8.23
CA SER A 153 18.92 -3.51 8.92
C SER A 153 19.75 -4.35 7.95
N PHE A 154 19.19 -4.70 6.79
CA PHE A 154 19.86 -5.51 5.77
C PHE A 154 20.95 -4.74 5.02
N PHE A 155 20.69 -3.48 4.68
CA PHE A 155 21.65 -2.64 3.98
C PHE A 155 22.51 -1.82 4.95
N PRO A 156 23.83 -1.68 4.68
CA PRO A 156 24.63 -0.69 5.39
C PRO A 156 24.11 0.73 5.10
N PRO A 157 24.35 1.72 5.98
CA PRO A 157 23.87 3.09 5.81
C PRO A 157 24.18 3.70 4.43
N SER A 158 25.35 3.40 3.86
CA SER A 158 25.76 3.87 2.52
C SER A 158 24.87 3.39 1.38
N LYS A 159 24.08 2.34 1.59
CA LYS A 159 23.15 1.74 0.63
C LYS A 159 21.67 2.05 0.93
N HIS A 160 21.37 2.85 1.95
CA HIS A 160 19.98 3.21 2.30
C HIS A 160 19.25 3.98 1.19
N ARG A 161 19.99 4.64 0.29
CA ARG A 161 19.44 5.25 -0.92
C ARG A 161 18.65 4.28 -1.83
N PHE A 162 18.90 2.97 -1.73
CA PHE A 162 18.18 1.97 -2.51
C PHE A 162 16.86 1.52 -1.86
N ILE A 163 16.59 1.88 -0.60
CA ILE A 163 15.41 1.39 0.12
C ILE A 163 14.11 1.85 -0.56
N GLU A 164 14.04 3.13 -0.94
CA GLU A 164 12.84 3.69 -1.55
C GLU A 164 12.44 2.96 -2.84
N MET A 165 13.40 2.67 -3.72
CA MET A 165 13.10 1.93 -4.97
C MET A 165 12.70 0.48 -4.70
N ASN A 166 13.27 -0.18 -3.69
CA ASN A 166 12.90 -1.53 -3.30
C ASN A 166 11.43 -1.57 -2.81
N LEU A 167 11.02 -0.58 -2.02
CA LEU A 167 9.63 -0.42 -1.57
C LEU A 167 8.67 -0.11 -2.74
N LYS A 168 9.09 0.73 -3.70
CA LYS A 168 8.30 1.03 -4.92
C LYS A 168 8.06 -0.22 -5.76
N ALA A 169 9.06 -1.09 -5.93
CA ALA A 169 8.93 -2.36 -6.66
C ALA A 169 7.81 -3.24 -6.07
N ILE A 170 7.82 -3.37 -4.75
CA ILE A 170 6.83 -4.16 -4.03
C ILE A 170 5.45 -3.49 -4.17
N ALA A 171 5.37 -2.17 -3.97
CA ALA A 171 4.12 -1.42 -4.08
C ALA A 171 3.44 -1.61 -5.44
N LEU A 172 4.19 -1.60 -6.56
CA LEU A 172 3.63 -1.82 -7.90
C LEU A 172 2.98 -3.20 -8.08
N ILE A 173 3.45 -4.24 -7.37
CA ILE A 173 2.81 -5.56 -7.36
C ILE A 173 1.47 -5.54 -6.61
N PHE A 174 1.40 -4.79 -5.51
CA PHE A 174 0.19 -4.68 -4.69
C PHE A 174 -0.80 -3.63 -5.22
N GLN A 175 -0.37 -2.72 -6.10
CA GLN A 175 -1.25 -1.75 -6.76
C GLN A 175 -2.30 -2.47 -7.60
N LYS A 176 -3.57 -2.30 -7.20
CA LYS A 176 -4.70 -2.58 -8.08
C LYS A 176 -4.63 -1.55 -9.21
N GLN A 177 -4.43 -2.00 -10.45
CA GLN A 177 -4.35 -1.13 -11.63
C GLN A 177 -5.47 -0.08 -11.61
N ALA A 178 -5.10 1.20 -11.46
CA ALA A 178 -5.98 2.36 -11.51
C ALA A 178 -6.23 2.82 -12.96
N TYR A 179 -6.32 1.86 -13.90
CA TYR A 179 -6.65 2.16 -15.29
C TYR A 179 -8.16 2.05 -15.47
N THR A 180 -8.80 3.18 -15.76
CA THR A 180 -10.26 3.33 -15.76
C THR A 180 -10.99 2.31 -16.65
N PRO A 181 -10.57 2.05 -17.91
CA PRO A 181 -11.21 1.02 -18.73
C PRO A 181 -11.11 -0.40 -18.15
N THR A 182 -9.95 -0.78 -17.59
CA THR A 182 -9.79 -2.09 -16.92
C THR A 182 -10.68 -2.19 -15.69
N TYR A 183 -10.87 -1.08 -14.97
CA TYR A 183 -11.75 -1.07 -13.80
C TYR A 183 -13.23 -1.20 -14.20
N ALA A 184 -13.67 -0.49 -15.24
CA ALA A 184 -15.00 -0.63 -15.82
C ALA A 184 -15.27 -2.06 -16.31
N LYS A 185 -14.31 -2.69 -17.00
CA LYS A 185 -14.41 -4.09 -17.43
C LYS A 185 -14.67 -5.04 -16.28
N LYS A 186 -14.10 -4.81 -15.09
CA LYS A 186 -14.37 -5.66 -13.91
C LYS A 186 -15.82 -5.61 -13.45
N PHE A 187 -16.50 -4.47 -13.56
CA PHE A 187 -17.93 -4.40 -13.27
C PHE A 187 -18.74 -5.16 -14.33
N TYR A 188 -18.35 -5.03 -15.59
CA TYR A 188 -18.96 -5.76 -16.69
C TYR A 188 -18.85 -7.29 -16.51
N ASP A 189 -17.63 -7.78 -16.28
CA ASP A 189 -17.34 -9.22 -16.10
C ASP A 189 -18.07 -9.82 -14.88
N LYS A 190 -18.40 -9.00 -13.88
CA LYS A 190 -19.11 -9.41 -12.66
C LYS A 190 -20.63 -9.26 -12.73
N GLY A 191 -21.19 -8.85 -13.88
CA GLY A 191 -22.62 -8.54 -13.98
C GLY A 191 -23.06 -7.33 -13.14
N GLN A 192 -22.12 -6.47 -12.77
CA GLN A 192 -22.31 -5.28 -11.95
C GLN A 192 -22.31 -3.98 -12.78
N TRP A 193 -22.59 -4.08 -14.08
CA TRP A 193 -22.63 -2.96 -15.00
C TRP A 193 -24.07 -2.61 -15.39
N GLY A 194 -24.37 -1.33 -15.56
CA GLY A 194 -25.67 -0.90 -16.11
C GLY A 194 -25.71 0.57 -16.51
N MET A 195 -26.92 1.06 -16.76
CA MET A 195 -27.15 2.39 -17.35
C MET A 195 -27.92 3.34 -16.45
N LYS A 196 -28.30 2.91 -15.24
CA LYS A 196 -29.09 3.73 -14.32
C LYS A 196 -28.17 4.41 -13.29
N PRO A 197 -28.23 5.74 -13.13
CA PRO A 197 -27.50 6.40 -12.06
C PRO A 197 -28.04 5.93 -10.71
N LYS A 198 -27.14 5.64 -9.78
CA LYS A 198 -27.48 5.22 -8.42
C LYS A 198 -26.45 5.82 -7.47
N LYS A 199 -26.89 6.36 -6.34
CA LYS A 199 -25.98 6.86 -5.29
C LYS A 199 -24.94 5.78 -4.93
N GLY A 200 -23.67 6.18 -4.90
CA GLY A 200 -22.52 5.32 -4.66
C GLY A 200 -22.07 4.46 -5.85
N ALA A 201 -22.75 4.54 -7.01
CA ALA A 201 -22.25 3.94 -8.24
C ALA A 201 -21.05 4.73 -8.78
N LEU A 202 -20.19 4.04 -9.53
CA LEU A 202 -19.15 4.68 -10.32
C LEU A 202 -19.71 4.99 -11.71
N VAL A 203 -19.59 6.23 -12.15
CA VAL A 203 -19.97 6.66 -13.51
C VAL A 203 -18.73 6.73 -14.37
N PHE A 204 -18.80 6.19 -15.58
CA PHE A 204 -17.72 6.19 -16.55
C PHE A 204 -18.10 7.02 -17.77
N PHE A 205 -17.18 7.85 -18.27
CA PHE A 205 -17.41 8.72 -19.42
C PHE A 205 -16.50 8.37 -20.60
N ALA A 206 -17.10 8.43 -21.80
CA ALA A 206 -16.41 8.27 -23.07
C ALA A 206 -16.79 9.44 -23.98
N TRP A 207 -15.83 10.32 -24.27
CA TRP A 207 -16.02 11.45 -25.16
C TRP A 207 -15.85 10.96 -26.60
N GLY A 208 -16.92 11.04 -27.41
CA GLY A 208 -16.87 10.80 -28.85
C GLY A 208 -17.03 9.36 -29.38
N THR A 209 -17.13 8.32 -28.54
CA THR A 209 -17.16 6.91 -29.01
C THR A 209 -18.47 6.13 -28.74
N GLY A 210 -19.57 6.82 -28.42
CA GLY A 210 -20.89 6.21 -28.24
C GLY A 210 -21.09 5.60 -26.84
N THR A 211 -22.37 5.51 -26.45
CA THR A 211 -22.82 5.08 -25.11
C THR A 211 -22.87 3.55 -25.00
N GLY A 212 -22.71 2.99 -23.79
CA GLY A 212 -23.02 1.58 -23.49
C GLY A 212 -21.88 0.56 -23.63
N ARG A 213 -20.62 0.97 -23.84
CA ARG A 213 -19.46 0.06 -23.90
C ARG A 213 -18.35 0.49 -22.95
N TRP A 214 -17.59 -0.47 -22.40
CA TRP A 214 -16.49 -0.19 -21.47
C TRP A 214 -15.16 0.20 -22.16
N LYS A 215 -15.03 -0.04 -23.48
CA LYS A 215 -13.86 0.36 -24.27
C LYS A 215 -13.94 1.85 -24.59
N GLY A 216 -12.82 2.57 -24.53
CA GLY A 216 -12.76 4.00 -24.86
C GLY A 216 -13.10 4.96 -23.71
N ILE A 217 -13.26 4.45 -22.48
CA ILE A 217 -13.48 5.30 -21.30
C ILE A 217 -12.26 6.17 -21.03
N GLN A 218 -12.50 7.46 -20.84
CA GLN A 218 -11.45 8.47 -20.59
C GLN A 218 -11.59 9.10 -19.21
N HIS A 219 -12.76 9.01 -18.57
CA HIS A 219 -13.00 9.65 -17.28
C HIS A 219 -13.91 8.82 -16.37
N VAL A 220 -13.84 9.07 -15.06
CA VAL A 220 -14.63 8.38 -14.04
C VAL A 220 -14.98 9.31 -12.89
N GLY A 221 -16.17 9.13 -12.34
CA GLY A 221 -16.64 9.81 -11.14
C GLY A 221 -17.42 8.88 -10.21
N ILE A 222 -17.77 9.40 -9.03
CA ILE A 222 -18.65 8.74 -8.07
C ILE A 222 -19.97 9.48 -8.03
N VAL A 223 -21.10 8.78 -8.17
CA VAL A 223 -22.43 9.38 -8.05
C VAL A 223 -22.74 9.68 -6.58
N GLU A 224 -22.81 10.95 -6.21
CA GLU A 224 -23.14 11.43 -4.86
C GLU A 224 -24.66 11.49 -4.64
N ALA A 225 -25.40 11.95 -5.64
CA ALA A 225 -26.85 12.08 -5.60
C ALA A 225 -27.48 11.91 -6.98
N VAL A 226 -28.75 11.49 -7.03
CA VAL A 226 -29.57 11.44 -8.24
C VAL A 226 -30.76 12.37 -8.00
N ASN A 227 -30.95 13.33 -8.89
CA ASN A 227 -32.02 14.32 -8.80
C ASN A 227 -33.31 13.77 -9.40
N ALA A 228 -34.45 14.36 -9.03
CA ALA A 228 -35.77 13.94 -9.50
C ALA A 228 -35.94 14.06 -11.04
N ASP A 229 -35.21 14.98 -11.67
CA ASP A 229 -35.21 15.19 -13.12
C ASP A 229 -34.34 14.18 -13.90
N GLY A 230 -33.73 13.21 -13.22
CA GLY A 230 -32.86 12.21 -13.82
C GLY A 230 -31.41 12.67 -14.04
N SER A 231 -31.09 13.95 -13.76
CA SER A 231 -29.69 14.39 -13.63
C SER A 231 -29.08 13.86 -12.34
N PHE A 232 -27.74 13.86 -12.24
CA PHE A 232 -27.06 13.35 -11.07
C PHE A 232 -25.82 14.17 -10.73
N ILE A 233 -25.47 14.19 -9.44
CA ILE A 233 -24.28 14.86 -8.94
C ILE A 233 -23.15 13.84 -8.84
N THR A 234 -22.00 14.19 -9.36
CA THR A 234 -20.80 13.37 -9.34
C THR A 234 -19.68 14.06 -8.58
N ILE A 235 -18.83 13.28 -7.92
CA ILE A 235 -17.53 13.71 -7.42
C ILE A 235 -16.48 13.17 -8.40
N GLU A 236 -15.78 14.08 -9.07
CA GLU A 236 -14.84 13.77 -10.15
C GLU A 236 -13.48 14.40 -9.84
N GLY A 237 -12.40 13.63 -10.02
CA GLY A 237 -11.03 14.10 -9.86
C GLY A 237 -10.42 14.52 -11.19
N ASN A 238 -9.38 15.35 -11.16
CA ASN A 238 -8.69 15.87 -12.34
C ASN A 238 -9.59 16.67 -13.31
N VAL A 239 -10.63 17.32 -12.78
CA VAL A 239 -11.41 18.29 -13.55
C VAL A 239 -10.76 19.65 -13.37
N SER A 240 -10.03 20.11 -14.39
CA SER A 240 -9.17 21.29 -14.30
C SER A 240 -8.13 21.17 -13.17
N ASN A 241 -7.48 20.01 -13.03
CA ASN A 241 -6.52 19.69 -11.95
C ASN A 241 -7.11 19.79 -10.52
N GLN A 242 -8.43 19.66 -10.37
CA GLN A 242 -9.12 19.71 -9.07
C GLN A 242 -10.09 18.54 -8.89
N VAL A 243 -10.51 18.32 -7.65
CA VAL A 243 -11.69 17.52 -7.34
C VAL A 243 -12.91 18.43 -7.35
N LYS A 244 -13.90 18.12 -8.18
CA LYS A 244 -15.11 18.94 -8.32
C LYS A 244 -16.37 18.11 -8.12
N ARG A 245 -17.39 18.76 -7.57
CA ARG A 245 -18.77 18.28 -7.64
C ARG A 245 -19.40 18.82 -8.92
N ILE A 246 -19.93 17.95 -9.75
CA ILE A 246 -20.45 18.32 -11.06
C ILE A 246 -21.86 17.76 -11.23
N ARG A 247 -22.78 18.58 -11.74
CA ARG A 247 -24.07 18.08 -12.20
C ARG A 247 -23.90 17.53 -13.61
N ARG A 248 -24.22 16.26 -13.79
CA ARG A 248 -24.12 15.53 -15.05
C ARG A 248 -25.51 15.10 -15.51
N SER A 249 -25.66 14.99 -16.83
CA SER A 249 -26.74 14.25 -17.49
C SER A 249 -26.20 12.92 -18.00
N MET A 250 -27.03 12.13 -18.68
CA MET A 250 -26.58 10.92 -19.37
C MET A 250 -25.66 11.18 -20.58
N THR A 251 -25.45 12.45 -20.94
CA THR A 251 -24.55 12.82 -22.05
C THR A 251 -23.13 12.35 -21.75
N TYR A 252 -22.53 11.63 -22.72
CA TYR A 252 -21.20 11.03 -22.65
C TYR A 252 -21.00 9.92 -21.60
N VAL A 253 -22.08 9.48 -20.94
CA VAL A 253 -22.01 8.35 -20.01
C VAL A 253 -21.83 7.06 -20.81
N ALA A 254 -20.69 6.40 -20.60
CA ALA A 254 -20.43 5.07 -21.12
C ALA A 254 -21.24 4.01 -20.34
N GLY A 255 -21.39 4.20 -19.03
CA GLY A 255 -22.24 3.41 -18.15
C GLY A 255 -21.84 3.54 -16.69
N PHE A 256 -22.44 2.72 -15.84
CA PHE A 256 -22.24 2.71 -14.40
C PHE A 256 -21.76 1.35 -13.91
N GLY A 257 -20.76 1.37 -13.04
CA GLY A 257 -20.36 0.22 -12.23
C GLY A 257 -21.04 0.29 -10.87
N TYR A 258 -21.64 -0.83 -10.44
CA TYR A 258 -22.30 -0.98 -9.15
C TYR A 258 -21.42 -1.79 -8.20
N PRO A 259 -20.68 -1.16 -7.27
CA PRO A 259 -19.94 -1.89 -6.26
C PRO A 259 -20.84 -2.86 -5.50
N ALA A 260 -20.24 -3.89 -4.90
CA ALA A 260 -20.88 -4.58 -3.81
C ALA A 260 -21.08 -3.53 -2.70
N TYR A 261 -22.27 -2.93 -2.67
CA TYR A 261 -22.67 -2.01 -1.63
C TYR A 261 -22.52 -2.80 -0.33
N ALA A 262 -21.60 -2.38 0.53
CA ALA A 262 -21.57 -2.93 1.87
C ALA A 262 -23.00 -2.79 2.43
N VAL A 263 -23.51 -3.85 3.07
CA VAL A 263 -24.60 -3.71 4.03
C VAL A 263 -24.25 -2.47 4.86
N PRO A 264 -25.14 -1.49 5.02
CA PRO A 264 -24.79 -0.26 5.68
C PRO A 264 -24.16 -0.61 7.02
N VAL A 265 -22.84 -0.48 7.11
CA VAL A 265 -22.20 -0.20 8.37
C VAL A 265 -22.93 1.04 8.83
N PRO A 266 -23.53 1.06 10.04
CA PRO A 266 -24.18 2.25 10.53
C PRO A 266 -23.23 3.40 10.24
N VAL A 267 -23.71 4.35 9.43
CA VAL A 267 -22.94 5.56 9.15
C VAL A 267 -22.54 6.05 10.53
N PRO A 268 -21.25 6.23 10.85
CA PRO A 268 -20.91 7.01 12.03
C PRO A 268 -21.65 8.31 11.78
N VAL A 269 -22.69 8.54 12.60
CA VAL A 269 -23.57 9.70 12.48
C VAL A 269 -22.61 10.85 12.22
N THR A 270 -22.69 11.50 11.04
CA THR A 270 -21.92 12.73 10.86
C THR A 270 -22.27 13.54 12.08
N PRO A 271 -21.31 13.86 12.97
CA PRO A 271 -21.64 14.65 14.11
C PRO A 271 -22.33 15.90 13.55
N PRO A 272 -23.43 16.38 14.16
CA PRO A 272 -23.87 17.73 13.86
C PRO A 272 -22.62 18.60 13.91
N VAL A 273 -22.46 19.52 12.94
CA VAL A 273 -21.38 20.52 12.96
C VAL A 273 -21.10 20.86 14.41
N PRO A 274 -19.95 20.46 15.01
CA PRO A 274 -19.87 20.48 16.45
C PRO A 274 -20.00 21.92 16.88
N ALA A 275 -21.05 22.20 17.65
CA ALA A 275 -21.03 23.30 18.57
C ALA A 275 -19.69 23.22 19.31
N ARG A 276 -18.82 24.22 19.12
CA ARG A 276 -17.48 24.38 19.73
C ARG A 276 -16.77 23.06 20.03
N VAL A 277 -15.82 22.63 19.19
CA VAL A 277 -15.09 21.37 19.38
C VAL A 277 -14.59 21.31 20.84
N PRO A 278 -15.14 20.42 21.69
CA PRO A 278 -14.68 20.34 23.07
C PRO A 278 -13.23 19.89 23.06
N PHE A 279 -12.51 20.26 24.12
CA PHE A 279 -11.11 19.90 24.26
C PHE A 279 -10.91 18.38 24.08
N PRO A 280 -10.10 17.93 23.11
CA PRO A 280 -10.10 16.53 22.65
C PRO A 280 -9.25 15.61 23.54
N LEU A 281 -8.67 16.13 24.62
CA LEU A 281 -7.81 15.38 25.53
C LEU A 281 -8.51 15.13 26.88
N PRO A 282 -8.11 14.09 27.63
CA PRO A 282 -8.63 13.83 28.97
C PRO A 282 -8.39 15.02 29.91
N MET A 283 -9.16 15.06 31.01
CA MET A 283 -9.02 16.08 32.04
C MET A 283 -7.56 16.19 32.52
N TYR A 284 -7.07 17.42 32.67
CA TYR A 284 -5.69 17.77 33.05
C TYR A 284 -4.59 17.52 31.99
N HIS A 285 -4.93 17.04 30.80
CA HIS A 285 -3.98 16.99 29.68
C HIS A 285 -3.92 18.33 28.95
N VAL A 286 -2.77 18.62 28.33
CA VAL A 286 -2.55 19.84 27.53
C VAL A 286 -1.71 19.52 26.30
N PHE A 287 -1.88 20.28 25.22
CA PHE A 287 -0.88 20.32 24.15
C PHE A 287 0.21 21.32 24.49
N GLY A 288 1.46 20.96 24.29
CA GLY A 288 2.57 21.86 24.61
C GLY A 288 3.89 21.14 24.85
N ASN A 289 4.87 21.89 25.33
CA ASN A 289 6.13 21.36 25.85
C ASN A 289 6.37 21.96 27.24
N ASP A 290 6.21 21.14 28.27
CA ASP A 290 6.51 21.44 29.67
C ASP A 290 7.16 20.19 30.30
N PRO A 291 8.43 20.28 30.72
CA PRO A 291 9.16 19.14 31.28
C PRO A 291 8.61 18.66 32.62
N TYR A 292 7.85 19.49 33.35
CA TYR A 292 7.34 19.19 34.69
C TYR A 292 5.95 18.53 34.69
N ARG A 293 5.28 18.44 33.54
CA ARG A 293 3.90 17.93 33.41
C ARG A 293 3.77 16.56 32.74
N LYS A 294 4.86 15.78 32.62
CA LYS A 294 4.80 14.41 32.10
C LYS A 294 4.03 13.50 33.08
N PRO A 295 3.08 12.64 32.63
CA PRO A 295 2.77 12.21 31.26
C PRO A 295 1.60 12.96 30.58
N ARG A 296 1.15 14.11 31.12
CA ARG A 296 -0.09 14.79 30.68
C ARG A 296 0.12 15.77 29.51
N ILE A 297 1.24 15.65 28.81
CA ILE A 297 1.69 16.57 27.76
C ILE A 297 1.61 15.90 26.39
N HIS A 298 1.04 16.61 25.43
CA HIS A 298 0.88 16.20 24.04
C HIS A 298 1.63 17.17 23.13
N ASN A 299 2.72 16.70 22.50
CA ASN A 299 3.61 17.56 21.72
C ASN A 299 3.78 17.09 20.26
N GLY A 300 2.95 16.14 19.84
CA GLY A 300 2.97 15.54 18.51
C GLY A 300 3.81 14.28 18.39
N SER A 301 4.37 13.78 19.51
CA SER A 301 5.18 12.55 19.53
C SER A 301 4.45 11.34 20.11
N ASN A 302 3.30 11.51 20.78
CA ASN A 302 2.64 10.42 21.49
C ASN A 302 1.88 9.47 20.53
N SER A 303 1.31 9.98 19.44
CA SER A 303 0.58 9.19 18.45
C SER A 303 0.36 9.96 17.14
N LEU A 304 -0.12 9.28 16.09
CA LEU A 304 -0.55 9.94 14.85
C LEU A 304 -1.68 10.96 15.09
N GLN A 305 -2.57 10.68 16.05
CA GLN A 305 -3.68 11.57 16.41
C GLN A 305 -3.17 12.81 17.17
N ASP A 306 -2.22 12.65 18.10
CA ASP A 306 -1.53 13.75 18.76
C ASP A 306 -0.86 14.68 17.73
N LYS A 307 -0.08 14.11 16.80
CA LYS A 307 0.55 14.84 15.69
C LYS A 307 -0.48 15.60 14.84
N ALA A 308 -1.64 15.01 14.56
CA ALA A 308 -2.70 15.66 13.80
C ALA A 308 -3.30 16.86 14.55
N HIS A 309 -3.55 16.74 15.86
CA HIS A 309 -4.04 17.85 16.68
C HIS A 309 -3.01 18.99 16.80
N VAL A 310 -1.73 18.68 16.92
CA VAL A 310 -0.67 19.70 16.90
C VAL A 310 -0.66 20.47 15.59
N LYS A 311 -0.82 19.79 14.43
CA LYS A 311 -0.95 20.47 13.14
C LYS A 311 -2.15 21.41 13.08
N MET A 312 -3.30 20.98 13.63
CA MET A 312 -4.49 21.83 13.69
C MET A 312 -4.24 23.10 14.51
N ILE A 313 -3.61 22.97 15.68
CA ILE A 313 -3.24 24.12 16.53
C ILE A 313 -2.31 25.04 15.74
N GLN A 314 -1.26 24.49 15.12
CA GLN A 314 -0.30 25.25 14.32
C GLN A 314 -0.98 26.05 13.21
N THR A 315 -1.91 25.45 12.46
CA THR A 315 -2.69 26.15 11.44
C THR A 315 -3.50 27.31 12.03
N LYS A 316 -4.14 27.13 13.18
CA LYS A 316 -4.96 28.18 13.82
C LYS A 316 -4.15 29.35 14.36
N VAL A 317 -2.95 29.09 14.90
CA VAL A 317 -2.07 30.15 15.44
C VAL A 317 -1.11 30.74 14.40
N GLY A 318 -1.16 30.26 13.15
CA GLY A 318 -0.28 30.72 12.08
C GLY A 318 1.18 30.28 12.23
N ALA A 319 1.40 29.08 12.76
CA ALA A 319 2.69 28.38 12.75
C ALA A 319 2.75 27.40 11.56
N TYR A 320 3.96 27.01 11.15
CA TYR A 320 4.15 25.97 10.13
C TYR A 320 3.62 24.62 10.65
N PRO A 321 2.73 23.91 9.92
CA PRO A 321 2.03 22.73 10.42
C PRO A 321 2.85 21.43 10.28
N ASP A 322 4.03 21.38 10.90
CA ASP A 322 4.89 20.19 10.92
C ASP A 322 4.41 19.09 11.88
N GLY A 323 3.51 19.42 12.81
CA GLY A 323 2.98 18.52 13.83
C GLY A 323 3.92 18.29 15.01
N ILE A 324 4.89 19.18 15.24
CA ILE A 324 5.81 19.16 16.37
C ILE A 324 5.59 20.42 17.21
N PHE A 325 5.22 20.27 18.48
CA PHE A 325 4.96 21.42 19.36
C PHE A 325 6.26 22.03 19.89
N GLY A 326 7.07 22.61 19.01
CA GLY A 326 8.36 23.22 19.34
C GLY A 326 8.28 24.65 19.89
N PRO A 327 9.43 25.30 20.15
CA PRO A 327 9.51 26.68 20.65
C PRO A 327 8.77 27.70 19.76
N LEU A 328 8.80 27.52 18.43
CA LEU A 328 8.10 28.40 17.48
C LEU A 328 6.58 28.29 17.62
N THR A 329 6.05 27.07 17.76
CA THR A 329 4.63 26.84 18.02
C THR A 329 4.22 27.42 19.37
N LYS A 330 5.03 27.19 20.42
CA LYS A 330 4.81 27.77 21.76
C LYS A 330 4.73 29.30 21.70
N GLY A 331 5.65 29.97 21.01
CA GLY A 331 5.63 31.43 20.84
C GLY A 331 4.34 31.94 20.17
N LYS A 332 3.86 31.23 19.14
CA LYS A 332 2.60 31.57 18.44
C LYS A 332 1.37 31.35 19.33
N VAL A 333 1.36 30.29 20.14
CA VAL A 333 0.30 30.03 21.13
C VAL A 333 0.26 31.12 22.21
N ILE A 334 1.41 31.54 22.75
CA ILE A 334 1.49 32.65 23.72
C ILE A 334 0.92 33.95 23.12
N ALA A 335 1.31 34.28 21.88
CA ALA A 335 0.80 35.46 21.20
C ALA A 335 -0.72 35.41 21.01
N PHE A 336 -1.25 34.23 20.65
CA PHE A 336 -2.69 34.00 20.55
C PHE A 336 -3.40 34.15 21.90
N GLN A 337 -2.88 33.53 22.97
CA GLN A 337 -3.45 33.59 24.32
C GLN A 337 -3.55 35.04 24.83
N LYS A 338 -2.51 35.85 24.63
CA LYS A 338 -2.52 37.29 24.93
C LYS A 338 -3.61 38.02 24.15
N LYS A 339 -3.73 37.74 22.85
CA LYS A 339 -4.75 38.36 21.97
C LYS A 339 -6.17 38.08 22.44
N VAL A 340 -6.45 36.87 22.93
CA VAL A 340 -7.79 36.47 23.40
C VAL A 340 -8.00 36.64 24.92
N ARG A 341 -7.04 37.30 25.60
CA ARG A 341 -7.07 37.63 27.05
C ARG A 341 -7.29 36.40 27.95
N VAL A 342 -6.53 35.34 27.70
CA VAL A 342 -6.42 34.17 28.61
C VAL A 342 -4.98 34.06 29.12
N GLU A 343 -4.74 33.20 30.11
CA GLU A 343 -3.40 32.94 30.63
C GLU A 343 -2.44 32.55 29.48
N ALA A 344 -1.27 33.21 29.44
CA ALA A 344 -0.33 33.13 28.34
C ALA A 344 0.87 32.21 28.68
N ASP A 345 0.55 30.97 29.06
CA ASP A 345 1.50 29.93 29.49
C ASP A 345 2.16 29.15 28.32
N GLY A 346 1.65 29.34 27.10
CA GLY A 346 2.10 28.63 25.90
C GLY A 346 1.65 27.17 25.83
N LEU A 347 0.69 26.76 26.66
CA LEU A 347 0.06 25.45 26.66
C LEU A 347 -1.37 25.55 26.13
N VAL A 348 -1.79 24.63 25.29
CA VAL A 348 -3.18 24.57 24.83
C VAL A 348 -3.95 23.59 25.72
N GLY A 349 -4.53 24.13 26.78
CA GLY A 349 -5.55 23.47 27.60
C GLY A 349 -6.99 23.76 27.15
N PRO A 350 -8.01 23.32 27.92
CA PRO A 350 -9.42 23.47 27.54
C PRO A 350 -9.86 24.91 27.24
N ILE A 351 -9.38 25.86 28.04
CA ILE A 351 -9.72 27.28 27.89
C ILE A 351 -9.14 27.82 26.58
N THR A 352 -7.85 27.61 26.32
CA THR A 352 -7.20 28.05 25.07
C THR A 352 -7.81 27.37 23.85
N TRP A 353 -8.13 26.09 23.97
CA TRP A 353 -8.77 25.32 22.90
C TRP A 353 -10.14 25.87 22.51
N SER A 354 -11.00 26.19 23.48
CA SER A 354 -12.33 26.79 23.23
C SER A 354 -12.31 28.17 22.55
N LYS A 355 -11.13 28.79 22.45
CA LYS A 355 -10.91 30.04 21.70
C LYS A 355 -10.38 29.78 20.29
N LEU A 356 -9.74 28.63 20.05
CA LEU A 356 -9.20 28.21 18.76
C LEU A 356 -10.28 27.54 17.87
N PHE A 357 -11.21 26.83 18.51
CA PHE A 357 -12.30 26.04 17.93
C PHE A 357 -13.59 26.25 18.74
#